data_AF-A0A2I0WH86-F1
#
_entry.id   AF-A0A2I0WH86-F1
#
_cell.length_a   1.000
_cell.length_b   1.000
_cell.length_c   1.000
_cell.angle_alpha   90.00
_cell.angle_beta   90.00
_cell.angle_gamma   90.00
#
_symmetry.space_group_name_H-M   'P 1'
#
loop_
_entity.id
_entity.type
_entity.pdbx_description
1 polymer ?
#
loop_
_entity_poly.entity_id
_entity_poly.type
_entity_poly.pdbx_seq_one_letter_code
_entity_poly.pdbx_strand_id
1 'polypeptide(L)'
;MTKNWQESFERIRGRYPGESDIESACLSPDIKEANMEEFFKQVGEVDKQIEKITTQLSKLQAANQECQRVTKASAMKEIKGQMEKDIEEVRKIALSAKRNLEELDKDNIANRKKAYCAEGSAVDRSRVSVTV
;
A
#
# COMPACT_ATOMS: atom_id res chain seq x y z
N MET A 1 23.41 -30.58 48.85
CA MET A 1 23.07 -30.42 47.42
C MET A 1 22.15 -29.22 47.28
N THR A 2 22.71 -28.03 47.03
CA THR A 2 21.95 -26.81 46.76
C THR A 2 22.31 -26.38 45.34
N LYS A 3 21.38 -26.55 44.40
CA LYS A 3 21.54 -26.09 43.02
C LYS A 3 21.39 -24.58 42.99
N ASN A 4 22.45 -23.90 42.55
CA ASN A 4 22.52 -22.46 42.44
C ASN A 4 21.77 -22.01 41.17
N TRP A 5 20.64 -21.33 41.33
CA TRP A 5 19.74 -20.94 40.23
C TRP A 5 20.24 -19.72 39.43
N GLN A 6 21.25 -19.01 39.94
CA GLN A 6 21.77 -17.79 39.30
C GLN A 6 22.69 -18.11 38.11
N GLU A 7 23.41 -19.23 38.11
CA GLU A 7 24.26 -19.65 36.98
C GLU A 7 23.45 -20.01 35.72
N SER A 8 22.18 -20.41 35.87
CA SER A 8 21.33 -20.72 34.72
C SER A 8 20.91 -19.50 33.90
N PHE A 9 20.86 -18.31 34.51
CA PHE A 9 20.45 -17.09 33.79
C PHE A 9 21.59 -16.45 32.99
N GLU A 10 22.87 -16.70 33.32
CA GLU A 10 24.00 -16.15 32.57
C GLU A 10 24.33 -16.95 31.30
N ARG A 11 23.84 -18.18 31.16
CA ARG A 11 24.10 -19.03 29.98
C ARG A 11 23.27 -18.65 28.73
N ILE A 12 22.35 -17.70 28.84
CA ILE A 12 21.47 -17.27 27.75
C ILE A 12 22.09 -16.13 26.90
N ARG A 13 23.33 -15.70 27.18
CA ARG A 13 24.07 -14.78 26.28
C ARG A 13 24.96 -15.48 25.25
N GLY A 14 24.81 -16.79 25.09
CA GLY A 14 25.50 -17.56 24.06
C GLY A 14 24.69 -17.56 22.76
N ARG A 15 25.10 -16.73 21.80
CA ARG A 15 24.66 -16.78 20.39
C ARG A 15 24.71 -18.24 19.91
N TYR A 16 23.56 -18.83 19.58
CA TYR A 16 23.52 -20.21 19.10
C TYR A 16 24.20 -20.28 17.72
N PRO A 17 25.04 -21.30 17.42
CA PRO A 17 25.57 -21.50 16.07
C PRO A 17 24.39 -21.89 15.17
N GLY A 18 23.86 -20.92 14.42
CA GLY A 18 22.60 -21.03 13.68
C GLY A 18 21.77 -19.73 13.73
N GLU A 19 21.99 -18.89 14.75
CA GLU A 19 21.51 -17.51 14.79
C GLU A 19 22.54 -16.59 14.12
N SER A 20 22.75 -16.78 12.82
CA SER A 20 23.00 -15.59 12.01
C SER A 20 21.76 -14.73 12.18
N ASP A 21 21.90 -13.53 12.72
CA ASP A 21 20.85 -12.53 12.69
C ASP A 21 20.51 -12.27 11.22
N ILE A 22 19.54 -13.02 10.69
CA ILE A 22 19.13 -13.03 9.28
C ILE A 22 18.65 -11.62 8.88
N GLU A 23 18.31 -10.80 9.89
CA GLU A 23 17.85 -9.43 9.78
C GLU A 23 18.99 -8.43 9.53
N SER A 24 20.23 -8.74 9.92
CA SER A 24 21.26 -7.71 10.10
C SER A 24 22.32 -7.60 8.98
N ALA A 25 22.39 -8.49 8.00
CA ALA A 25 23.48 -8.46 7.01
C ALA A 25 23.01 -8.68 5.57
N CYS A 26 23.05 -7.62 4.74
CA CYS A 26 23.59 -7.71 3.36
C CYS A 26 23.53 -6.41 2.54
N LEU A 27 22.76 -5.38 2.93
CA LEU A 27 22.69 -4.11 2.21
C LEU A 27 23.16 -2.95 3.07
N SER A 28 23.88 -1.99 2.47
CA SER A 28 24.10 -0.69 3.09
C SER A 28 22.74 -0.04 3.42
N PRO A 29 22.66 0.73 4.52
CA PRO A 29 21.46 1.49 4.88
C PRO A 29 20.89 2.25 3.67
N ASP A 30 21.76 2.88 2.89
CA ASP A 30 21.40 3.67 1.70
C ASP A 30 20.58 2.90 0.65
N ILE A 31 20.90 1.62 0.38
CA ILE A 31 20.18 0.83 -0.62
C ILE A 31 18.81 0.37 -0.07
N LYS A 32 18.73 0.08 1.23
CA LYS A 32 17.46 -0.25 1.88
C LYS A 32 16.54 0.98 1.92
N GLU A 33 17.09 2.14 2.25
CA GLU A 33 16.38 3.42 2.29
C GLU A 33 15.84 3.80 0.90
N ALA A 34 16.68 3.72 -0.15
CA ALA A 34 16.24 4.00 -1.52
C ALA A 34 15.11 3.06 -2.00
N ASN A 35 15.18 1.76 -1.66
CA ASN A 35 14.12 0.81 -2.03
C ASN A 35 12.79 1.11 -1.34
N MET A 36 12.84 1.56 -0.08
CA MET A 36 11.64 1.93 0.68
C MET A 36 11.11 3.30 0.26
N GLU A 37 11.96 4.25 -0.09
CA GLU A 37 11.54 5.56 -0.61
C GLU A 37 10.76 5.40 -1.93
N GLU A 38 11.25 4.58 -2.86
CA GLU A 38 10.54 4.28 -4.10
C GLU A 38 9.18 3.61 -3.84
N PHE A 39 9.14 2.66 -2.89
CA PHE A 39 7.89 2.03 -2.46
C PHE A 39 6.88 3.03 -1.91
N PHE A 40 7.29 3.89 -0.96
CA PHE A 40 6.38 4.88 -0.37
C PHE A 40 5.90 5.89 -1.41
N LYS A 41 6.71 6.21 -2.42
CA LYS A 41 6.28 7.05 -3.53
C LYS A 41 5.19 6.37 -4.37
N GLN A 42 5.34 5.07 -4.66
CA GLN A 42 4.32 4.30 -5.38
C GLN A 42 3.02 4.19 -4.58
N VAL A 43 3.11 3.87 -3.29
CA VAL A 43 1.95 3.82 -2.37
C VAL A 43 1.24 5.17 -2.32
N GLY A 44 1.98 6.27 -2.14
CA GLY A 44 1.41 7.61 -2.08
C GLY A 44 0.74 8.05 -3.39
N GLU A 45 1.18 7.54 -4.55
CA GLU A 45 0.49 7.77 -5.82
C GLU A 45 -0.84 7.02 -5.91
N VAL A 46 -0.89 5.77 -5.42
CA VAL A 46 -2.13 4.99 -5.32
C VAL A 46 -3.11 5.68 -4.37
N ASP A 47 -2.67 6.13 -3.20
CA ASP A 47 -3.51 6.83 -2.22
C ASP A 47 -4.15 8.09 -2.82
N LYS A 48 -3.36 8.92 -3.52
CA LYS A 48 -3.88 10.11 -4.22
C LYS A 48 -4.94 9.77 -5.27
N GLN A 49 -4.78 8.66 -5.98
CA GLN A 49 -5.78 8.22 -6.96
C GLN A 49 -7.07 7.76 -6.27
N ILE A 50 -6.97 7.06 -5.14
CA ILE A 50 -8.12 6.66 -4.33
C ILE A 50 -8.86 7.88 -3.75
N GLU A 51 -8.13 8.87 -3.25
CA GLU A 51 -8.70 10.16 -2.79
C GLU A 51 -9.43 10.89 -3.92
N LYS A 52 -8.87 10.87 -5.14
CA LYS A 52 -9.51 11.47 -6.30
C LYS A 52 -10.81 10.76 -6.67
N ILE A 53 -10.84 9.42 -6.63
CA ILE A 53 -12.05 8.62 -6.90
C ILE A 53 -13.14 8.93 -5.88
N THR A 54 -12.80 8.94 -4.58
CA THR A 54 -13.77 9.22 -3.50
C THR A 54 -14.35 10.64 -3.59
N THR A 55 -13.52 11.62 -3.96
CA THR A 55 -13.95 13.00 -4.22
C THR A 55 -14.94 13.07 -5.39
N GLN A 56 -14.64 12.39 -6.50
CA GLN A 56 -15.54 12.37 -7.66
C GLN A 56 -16.84 11.63 -7.40
N LEU A 57 -16.78 10.52 -6.66
CA LEU A 57 -17.97 9.78 -6.23
C LEU A 57 -18.90 10.67 -5.41
N SER A 58 -18.35 11.47 -4.49
CA SER A 58 -19.12 12.41 -3.67
C SER A 58 -19.82 13.48 -4.53
N LYS A 59 -19.14 13.99 -5.56
CA LYS A 59 -19.73 14.93 -6.53
C LYS A 59 -20.86 14.30 -7.33
N LEU A 60 -20.65 13.08 -7.84
CA LEU A 60 -21.66 12.33 -8.58
C LEU A 60 -22.91 12.06 -7.73
N GLN A 61 -22.72 11.73 -6.44
CA GLN A 61 -23.82 11.55 -5.49
C GLN A 61 -24.62 12.85 -5.27
N ALA A 62 -23.94 13.99 -5.12
CA ALA A 62 -24.59 15.30 -5.00
C ALA A 62 -25.39 15.67 -6.26
N ALA A 63 -24.81 15.47 -7.45
CA ALA A 63 -25.50 15.71 -8.73
C ALA A 63 -26.74 14.81 -8.90
N ASN A 64 -26.66 13.55 -8.47
CA ASN A 64 -27.80 12.64 -8.51
C ASN A 64 -28.92 13.08 -7.57
N GLN A 65 -28.59 13.54 -6.36
CA GLN A 65 -29.58 14.09 -5.42
C GLN A 65 -30.26 15.34 -5.97
N GLU A 66 -29.52 16.21 -6.66
CA GLU A 66 -30.07 17.40 -7.31
C GLU A 66 -31.00 17.01 -8.46
N CYS A 67 -30.62 16.02 -9.29
CA CYS A 67 -31.46 15.48 -10.36
C CYS A 67 -32.83 15.00 -9.86
N GLN A 68 -32.87 14.40 -8.66
CA GLN A 68 -34.12 13.93 -8.03
C GLN A 68 -35.03 15.07 -7.56
N ARG A 69 -34.47 16.25 -7.27
CA ARG A 69 -35.23 17.42 -6.81
C ARG A 69 -35.75 18.28 -7.95
N VAL A 70 -35.05 18.28 -9.08
CA VAL A 70 -35.38 19.10 -10.23
C VAL A 70 -36.54 18.50 -11.02
N THR A 71 -37.62 19.27 -11.20
CA THR A 71 -38.81 18.86 -11.97
C THR A 71 -38.80 19.39 -13.42
N LYS A 72 -37.84 20.26 -13.76
CA LYS A 72 -37.72 20.84 -15.10
C LYS A 72 -36.92 19.92 -16.03
N ALA A 73 -37.55 19.43 -17.10
CA ALA A 73 -36.96 18.48 -18.04
C ALA A 73 -35.63 18.93 -18.66
N SER A 74 -35.47 20.24 -18.95
CA SER A 74 -34.21 20.77 -19.51
C SER A 74 -33.05 20.67 -18.52
N ALA A 75 -33.30 20.91 -17.23
CA ALA A 75 -32.29 20.87 -16.19
C ALA A 75 -31.94 19.41 -15.81
N MET A 76 -32.92 18.49 -15.82
CA MET A 76 -32.65 17.05 -15.67
C MET A 76 -31.71 16.52 -16.76
N LYS A 77 -31.91 16.95 -18.02
CA LYS A 77 -31.05 16.55 -19.15
C LYS A 77 -29.62 17.06 -18.99
N GLU A 78 -29.44 18.29 -18.52
CA GLU A 78 -28.14 18.88 -18.27
C GLU A 78 -27.40 18.17 -17.13
N ILE A 79 -28.08 17.92 -16.00
CA ILE A 79 -27.52 17.19 -14.85
C ILE A 79 -27.11 15.78 -15.27
N LYS A 80 -27.95 15.07 -16.03
CA LYS A 80 -27.63 13.74 -16.54
C LYS A 80 -26.38 13.76 -17.44
N GLY A 81 -26.25 14.75 -18.32
CA GLY A 81 -25.06 14.91 -19.15
C GLY A 81 -23.79 15.19 -18.33
N GLN A 82 -23.89 15.92 -17.21
CA GLN A 82 -22.77 16.10 -16.30
C GLN A 82 -22.41 14.79 -15.57
N MET A 83 -23.40 14.06 -15.08
CA MET A 83 -23.20 12.76 -14.42
C MET A 83 -22.51 11.73 -15.36
N GLU A 84 -22.89 11.70 -16.64
CA GLU A 84 -22.25 10.81 -17.62
C GLU A 84 -20.74 11.13 -17.79
N LYS A 85 -20.36 12.41 -17.77
CA LYS A 85 -18.95 12.83 -17.79
C LYS A 85 -18.22 12.43 -16.52
N ASP A 86 -18.84 12.66 -15.36
CA ASP A 86 -18.26 12.33 -14.06
C ASP A 86 -18.03 10.80 -13.94
N ILE A 87 -18.97 9.98 -14.43
CA ILE A 87 -18.84 8.51 -14.48
C ILE A 87 -17.63 8.08 -15.34
N GLU A 88 -17.46 8.69 -16.51
CA GLU A 88 -16.33 8.38 -17.39
C GLU A 88 -14.99 8.80 -16.77
N GLU A 89 -14.95 9.93 -16.05
CA GLU A 89 -13.76 10.37 -15.34
C GLU A 89 -13.40 9.41 -14.19
N VAL A 90 -14.39 9.02 -13.37
CA VAL A 90 -14.23 8.02 -12.31
C VAL A 90 -13.71 6.70 -12.88
N ARG A 91 -14.28 6.23 -14.00
CA ARG A 91 -13.84 5.00 -14.68
C ARG A 91 -12.36 5.08 -15.06
N LYS A 92 -11.91 6.20 -15.65
CA LYS A 92 -10.50 6.38 -16.04
C LYS A 92 -9.56 6.31 -14.85
N ILE A 93 -9.91 6.99 -13.75
CA ILE A 93 -9.05 7.03 -12.56
C ILE A 93 -9.08 5.68 -11.84
N ALA A 94 -10.22 5.00 -11.76
CA ALA A 94 -10.33 3.66 -11.21
C ALA A 94 -9.47 2.64 -11.99
N LEU A 95 -9.49 2.70 -13.32
CA LEU A 95 -8.61 1.86 -14.15
C LEU A 95 -7.13 2.20 -13.98
N SER A 96 -6.79 3.47 -13.73
CA SER A 96 -5.42 3.89 -13.40
C SER A 96 -4.98 3.32 -12.06
N ALA A 97 -5.79 3.50 -11.01
CA ALA A 97 -5.51 3.00 -9.67
C ALA A 97 -5.34 1.49 -9.65
N LYS A 98 -6.20 0.77 -10.39
CA LYS A 98 -6.07 -0.68 -10.56
C LYS A 98 -4.73 -1.08 -11.17
N ARG A 99 -4.30 -0.41 -12.26
CA ARG A 99 -3.02 -0.72 -12.90
C ARG A 99 -1.84 -0.43 -11.98
N ASN A 100 -1.88 0.68 -11.25
CA ASN A 100 -0.83 1.03 -10.29
C ASN A 100 -0.74 0.00 -9.14
N LEU A 101 -1.88 -0.51 -8.65
CA LEU A 101 -1.90 -1.59 -7.68
C LEU A 101 -1.32 -2.90 -8.24
N GLU A 102 -1.67 -3.27 -9.47
CA GLU A 102 -1.12 -4.46 -10.14
C GLU A 102 0.39 -4.33 -10.38
N GLU A 103 0.89 -3.12 -10.64
CA GLU A 103 2.31 -2.82 -10.77
C GLU A 103 3.03 -2.92 -9.41
N LEU A 104 2.45 -2.32 -8.37
CA LEU A 104 2.97 -2.41 -7.01
C LEU A 104 3.07 -3.87 -6.52
N ASP A 105 2.08 -4.69 -6.84
CA ASP A 105 2.08 -6.13 -6.50
C ASP A 105 3.17 -6.90 -7.25
N LYS A 106 3.35 -6.63 -8.55
CA LYS A 106 4.46 -7.18 -9.33
C LYS A 106 5.81 -6.76 -8.77
N ASP A 107 5.96 -5.51 -8.37
CA ASP A 107 7.18 -4.98 -7.77
C ASP A 107 7.45 -5.61 -6.41
N ASN A 108 6.43 -5.84 -5.59
CA ASN A 108 6.55 -6.59 -4.33
C ASN A 108 7.06 -8.01 -4.59
N ILE A 109 6.49 -8.73 -5.55
CA ILE A 109 6.92 -10.09 -5.93
C ILE A 109 8.36 -10.08 -6.49
N ALA A 110 8.69 -9.10 -7.32
CA ALA A 110 10.04 -8.95 -7.88
C ALA A 110 11.06 -8.61 -6.78
N ASN A 111 10.67 -7.81 -5.79
CA ASN A 111 11.50 -7.49 -4.65
C ASN A 111 11.87 -8.75 -3.87
N ARG A 112 10.95 -9.71 -3.71
CA ARG A 112 11.22 -11.02 -3.06
C ARG A 112 12.29 -11.87 -3.73
N LYS A 113 12.55 -11.65 -5.03
CA LYS A 113 13.62 -12.36 -5.76
C LYS A 113 15.01 -11.80 -5.50
N LYS A 114 15.13 -10.63 -4.86
CA LYS A 114 16.42 -10.06 -4.46
C LYS A 114 16.93 -10.79 -3.21
N ALA A 115 18.22 -11.13 -3.19
CA ALA A 115 18.85 -11.97 -2.18
C ALA A 115 18.62 -11.53 -0.71
N TYR A 116 18.31 -10.26 -0.48
CA TYR A 116 18.15 -9.61 0.84
C TYR A 116 16.72 -9.14 1.13
N CYS A 117 15.80 -9.30 0.17
CA CYS A 117 14.38 -8.96 0.29
C CYS A 117 13.51 -10.22 0.23
N ALA A 118 14.08 -11.40 0.50
CA ALA A 118 13.37 -12.67 0.48
C ALA A 118 12.12 -12.61 1.38
N GLU A 119 11.18 -13.51 1.10
CA GLU A 119 9.94 -13.65 1.87
C GLU A 119 10.25 -13.75 3.37
N GLY A 120 9.56 -12.94 4.17
CA GLY A 120 9.76 -12.87 5.62
C GLY A 120 10.92 -11.99 6.07
N SER A 121 11.68 -11.34 5.17
CA SER A 121 12.68 -10.32 5.54
C SER A 121 12.03 -9.06 6.16
N ALA A 122 12.79 -8.26 6.91
CA ALA A 122 12.30 -7.01 7.48
C ALA A 122 11.68 -6.07 6.43
N VAL A 123 12.28 -5.99 5.23
CA VAL A 123 11.78 -5.20 4.11
C VAL A 123 10.48 -5.80 3.56
N ASP A 124 10.42 -7.11 3.35
CA ASP A 124 9.22 -7.79 2.88
C ASP A 124 8.05 -7.65 3.86
N ARG A 125 8.28 -7.89 5.16
CA ARG A 125 7.25 -7.71 6.21
C ARG A 125 6.74 -6.27 6.26
N SER A 126 7.63 -5.28 6.15
CA SER A 126 7.25 -3.86 6.14
C SER A 126 6.37 -3.52 4.94
N ARG A 127 6.76 -3.98 3.74
CA ARG A 127 5.98 -3.74 2.52
C ARG A 127 4.62 -4.44 2.58
N VAL A 128 4.58 -5.71 2.99
CA VAL A 128 3.33 -6.47 3.16
C VAL A 128 2.42 -5.80 4.17
N SER A 129 2.95 -5.33 5.31
CA SER A 129 2.14 -4.64 6.33
C SER A 129 1.53 -3.32 5.84
N VAL A 130 2.17 -2.63 4.90
CA VAL A 130 1.65 -1.38 4.33
C VAL A 130 0.60 -1.65 3.25
N THR A 131 0.67 -2.80 2.57
CA THR A 131 -0.27 -3.15 1.48
C THR A 131 -1.42 -4.08 1.88
N VAL A 132 -1.48 -4.55 3.13
CA VAL A 132 -2.54 -5.43 3.68
C VAL A 132 -3.73 -4.64 4.20
#